data_AF-A0A928I9Y9-F1
#
_entry.id   AF-A0A928I9Y9-F1
#
_cell.length_a   1.000
_cell.length_b   1.000
_cell.length_c   1.000
_cell.angle_alpha   90.00
_cell.angle_beta   90.00
_cell.angle_gamma   90.00
#
_symmetry.space_group_name_H-M   'P 1'
#
loop_
_entity.id
_entity.type
_entity.pdbx_description
1 polymer ?
#
loop_
_entity_poly.entity_id
_entity_poly.type
_entity_poly.pdbx_seq_one_letter_code
_entity_poly.pdbx_strand_id
1 'polypeptide(L)'
;MKNITALALLLVCVLTCLHVFTGCDPSRHALDIDELLRSTVKVELVEYINENPKHIKNLNGRHKPTFDFNKVTPIATLDDSQIEDLIHDLGEYEYLYFNRTLNEPIGKTLILHQINGNMLVLFGCIYESENDGTFYYGGCIMFDKDGKYIEYIGDFGYAGMEKLETKYFSTSKSDNTP
;
A
#
# COMPACT_ATOMS: atom_id res chain seq x y z
N MET A 1 27.54 51.37 14.42
CA MET A 1 26.11 50.99 14.47
C MET A 1 25.61 50.29 13.20
N LYS A 2 25.91 50.77 11.97
CA LYS A 2 25.48 50.12 10.70
C LYS A 2 25.89 48.64 10.53
N ASN A 3 27.05 48.24 11.06
CA ASN A 3 27.58 46.89 10.88
C ASN A 3 26.86 45.85 11.77
N ILE A 4 26.29 46.29 12.91
CA ILE A 4 25.56 45.42 13.84
C ILE A 4 24.16 45.11 13.28
N THR A 5 23.50 46.11 12.68
CA THR A 5 22.21 45.91 12.01
C THR A 5 22.33 45.01 10.77
N ALA A 6 23.39 45.14 9.98
CA ALA A 6 23.64 44.25 8.84
C ALA A 6 23.92 42.80 9.28
N LEU A 7 24.69 42.61 10.36
CA LEU A 7 24.97 41.28 10.92
C LEU A 7 23.71 40.63 11.50
N ALA A 8 22.86 41.41 12.18
CA ALA A 8 21.59 40.94 12.70
C ALA A 8 20.61 40.53 11.59
N LEU A 9 20.54 41.30 10.49
CA LEU A 9 19.71 40.94 9.33
C LEU A 9 20.18 39.65 8.66
N LEU A 10 21.50 39.47 8.51
CA LEU A 10 22.08 38.27 7.93
C LEU A 10 21.77 37.03 8.79
N LEU A 11 21.87 37.15 10.11
CA LEU A 11 21.57 36.07 11.05
C LEU A 11 20.09 35.67 10.98
N VAL A 12 19.18 36.64 10.90
CA VAL A 12 17.74 36.39 10.71
C VAL A 12 17.48 35.70 9.38
N CYS A 13 18.10 36.13 8.28
CA CYS A 13 17.97 35.46 6.98
C CYS A 13 18.47 34.01 7.01
N VAL A 14 19.62 33.73 7.62
CA VAL A 14 20.18 32.37 7.75
C VAL A 14 19.25 31.50 8.59
N LEU A 15 18.74 32.02 9.71
CA LEU A 15 17.78 31.31 10.55
C LEU A 15 16.47 31.05 9.81
N THR A 16 15.93 32.00 9.04
CA THR A 16 14.71 31.76 8.26
C THR A 16 14.93 30.77 7.11
N CYS A 17 16.09 30.79 6.44
CA CYS A 17 16.41 29.85 5.37
C CYS A 17 16.60 28.41 5.90
N LEU A 18 17.10 28.24 7.13
CA LEU A 18 17.25 26.92 7.76
C LEU A 18 15.91 26.23 8.04
N HIS A 19 14.81 26.98 8.26
CA HIS A 19 13.48 26.41 8.51
C HIS A 19 12.71 26.07 7.23
N VAL A 20 13.18 26.50 6.04
CA VAL A 20 12.47 26.30 4.76
C VAL A 20 12.86 24.99 4.06
N PHE A 21 13.90 24.29 4.55
CA PHE A 21 14.39 23.04 3.95
C PHE A 21 13.97 21.75 4.69
N THR A 22 13.01 21.80 5.62
CA THR A 22 12.37 20.55 6.08
C THR A 22 11.37 20.12 5.01
N GLY A 23 11.86 19.45 3.96
CA GLY A 23 11.00 18.65 3.11
C GLY A 23 10.18 17.72 4.00
N CYS A 24 8.86 17.75 3.84
CA CYS A 24 7.94 16.82 4.49
C CYS A 24 8.14 15.46 3.81
N ASP A 25 9.22 14.78 4.17
CA ASP A 25 9.48 13.41 3.72
C ASP A 25 8.32 12.55 4.26
N PRO A 26 7.52 11.89 3.40
CA PRO A 26 6.43 11.06 3.88
C PRO A 26 6.98 10.04 4.88
N SER A 27 6.31 9.91 6.03
CA SER A 27 6.67 8.91 7.02
C SER A 27 6.65 7.53 6.37
N ARG A 28 7.78 6.83 6.40
CA ARG A 28 7.88 5.45 5.94
C ARG A 28 7.36 4.55 7.05
N HIS A 29 6.38 3.70 6.73
CA HIS A 29 5.94 2.65 7.63
C HIS A 29 6.53 1.32 7.16
N ALA A 30 7.09 0.57 8.10
CA ALA A 30 7.55 -0.79 7.85
C ALA A 30 6.47 -1.77 8.32
N LEU A 31 6.34 -2.90 7.61
CA LEU A 31 5.54 -4.02 8.07
C LEU A 31 6.22 -4.67 9.28
N ASP A 32 5.41 -5.15 10.23
CA ASP A 32 5.88 -6.02 11.31
C ASP A 32 5.99 -7.46 10.76
N ILE A 33 7.19 -7.78 10.29
CA ILE A 33 7.49 -9.06 9.64
C ILE A 33 7.37 -10.22 10.62
N ASP A 34 7.82 -10.03 11.86
CA ASP A 34 7.73 -11.06 12.89
C ASP A 34 6.27 -11.39 13.21
N GLU A 35 5.40 -10.38 13.26
CA GLU A 35 3.97 -10.62 13.43
C GLU A 35 3.38 -11.33 12.22
N LEU A 36 3.62 -10.85 11.00
CA LEU A 36 3.08 -11.47 9.79
C LEU A 36 3.48 -12.94 9.65
N LEU A 37 4.74 -13.29 9.97
CA LEU A 37 5.22 -14.68 9.96
C LEU A 37 4.49 -15.56 10.98
N ARG A 38 4.16 -15.00 12.16
CA ARG A 38 3.43 -15.75 13.21
C ARG A 38 1.95 -15.90 12.92
N SER A 39 1.33 -14.91 12.28
CA SER A 39 -0.13 -14.82 12.18
C SER A 39 -0.69 -15.17 10.81
N THR A 40 0.08 -15.12 9.72
CA THR A 40 -0.42 -15.43 8.38
C THR A 40 -0.65 -16.93 8.22
N VAL A 41 -1.87 -17.31 7.85
CA VAL A 41 -2.29 -18.73 7.68
C VAL A 41 -2.63 -19.10 6.24
N LYS A 42 -2.82 -18.12 5.36
CA LYS A 42 -3.14 -18.32 3.95
C LYS A 42 -2.83 -17.05 3.16
N VAL A 43 -2.31 -17.20 1.95
CA VAL A 43 -2.11 -16.08 1.03
C VAL A 43 -2.84 -16.36 -0.28
N GLU A 44 -3.65 -15.40 -0.74
CA GLU A 44 -4.43 -15.50 -1.97
C GLU A 44 -4.15 -14.32 -2.90
N LEU A 45 -4.02 -14.63 -4.19
CA LEU A 45 -4.14 -13.66 -5.26
C LEU A 45 -5.58 -13.69 -5.78
N VAL A 46 -6.21 -12.53 -5.86
CA VAL A 46 -7.58 -12.38 -6.32
C VAL A 46 -7.72 -11.24 -7.32
N GLU A 47 -8.78 -11.26 -8.12
CA GLU A 47 -9.25 -10.12 -8.89
C GLU A 47 -10.35 -9.42 -8.09
N TYR A 48 -10.18 -8.14 -7.77
CA TYR A 48 -11.16 -7.33 -7.05
C TYR A 48 -11.86 -6.35 -7.99
N ILE A 49 -13.19 -6.44 -8.06
CA ILE A 49 -14.01 -5.62 -8.96
C ILE A 49 -14.49 -4.38 -8.22
N ASN A 50 -13.94 -3.21 -8.55
CA ASN A 50 -14.44 -1.91 -8.07
C ASN A 50 -14.88 -1.04 -9.25
N GLU A 51 -16.16 -1.12 -9.59
CA GLU A 51 -16.75 -0.42 -10.75
C GLU A 51 -16.81 1.11 -10.57
N ASN A 52 -16.80 1.60 -9.34
CA ASN A 52 -16.90 3.02 -9.03
C ASN A 52 -15.83 3.44 -8.00
N PRO A 53 -14.55 3.43 -8.42
CA PRO A 53 -13.45 3.78 -7.54
C PRO A 53 -13.55 5.25 -7.11
N LYS A 54 -13.40 5.49 -5.81
CA LYS A 54 -13.46 6.81 -5.20
C LYS A 54 -12.21 7.09 -4.40
N HIS A 55 -11.69 8.30 -4.55
CA HIS A 55 -10.47 8.69 -3.89
C HIS A 55 -10.78 9.16 -2.47
N ILE A 56 -10.15 8.54 -1.48
CA ILE A 56 -10.15 9.04 -0.11
C ILE A 56 -8.90 9.91 0.03
N LYS A 57 -9.06 11.22 0.15
CA LYS A 57 -7.95 12.20 0.25
C LYS A 57 -7.53 12.52 1.69
N ASN A 58 -8.19 11.93 2.69
CA ASN A 58 -7.90 12.09 4.11
C ASN A 58 -8.38 10.85 4.88
N LEU A 59 -7.46 9.92 5.15
CA LEU A 59 -7.74 8.72 5.92
C LEU A 59 -8.02 9.01 7.39
N ASN A 60 -7.57 10.14 7.95
CA ASN A 60 -7.98 10.58 9.29
C ASN A 60 -9.43 11.11 9.36
N GLY A 61 -10.12 11.19 8.22
CA GLY A 61 -11.51 11.61 8.13
C GLY A 61 -12.53 10.52 8.48
N ARG A 62 -13.80 10.84 8.24
CA ARG A 62 -14.94 9.93 8.45
C ARG A 62 -15.01 8.78 7.45
N HIS A 63 -14.42 8.95 6.27
CA HIS A 63 -14.45 7.95 5.22
C HIS A 63 -13.21 7.07 5.33
N LYS A 64 -13.45 5.77 5.47
CA LYS A 64 -12.42 4.74 5.53
C LYS A 64 -12.60 3.80 4.34
N PRO A 65 -11.51 3.20 3.84
CA PRO A 65 -11.64 2.17 2.83
C PRO A 65 -12.39 0.96 3.42
N THR A 66 -12.98 0.15 2.56
CA THR A 66 -13.71 -1.06 2.94
C THR A 66 -13.30 -2.20 2.02
N PHE A 67 -13.58 -3.42 2.45
CA PHE A 67 -13.37 -4.61 1.64
C PHE A 67 -14.68 -5.41 1.58
N ASP A 68 -15.17 -5.68 0.37
CA ASP A 68 -16.39 -6.45 0.15
C ASP A 68 -16.04 -7.79 -0.51
N PHE A 69 -16.20 -8.87 0.25
CA PHE A 69 -15.92 -10.22 -0.22
C PHE A 69 -16.79 -10.63 -1.41
N ASN A 70 -17.95 -10.00 -1.64
CA ASN A 70 -18.79 -10.31 -2.80
C ASN A 70 -18.21 -9.78 -4.12
N LYS A 71 -17.19 -8.92 -4.06
CA LYS A 71 -16.51 -8.33 -5.23
C LYS A 71 -15.20 -9.05 -5.59
N VAL A 72 -14.92 -10.16 -4.90
CA VAL A 72 -13.67 -10.92 -5.04
C VAL A 72 -13.89 -12.12 -5.96
N THR A 73 -13.02 -12.25 -6.96
CA THR A 73 -12.89 -13.47 -7.77
C THR A 73 -11.53 -14.11 -7.49
N PRO A 74 -11.47 -15.31 -6.87
CA PRO A 74 -10.20 -15.98 -6.60
C PRO A 74 -9.42 -16.28 -7.88
N ILE A 75 -8.10 -16.02 -7.88
CA ILE A 75 -7.20 -16.37 -8.98
C ILE A 75 -6.33 -17.57 -8.59
N ALA A 76 -5.61 -17.46 -7.47
CA ALA A 76 -4.69 -18.49 -7.00
C ALA A 76 -4.49 -18.41 -5.48
N THR A 77 -4.17 -19.53 -4.86
CA THR A 77 -3.67 -19.61 -3.49
C THR A 77 -2.18 -19.93 -3.54
N LEU A 78 -1.38 -19.22 -2.75
CA LEU A 78 0.05 -19.47 -2.66
C LEU A 78 0.31 -20.81 -1.95
N ASP A 79 1.35 -21.53 -2.38
CA ASP A 79 1.80 -22.72 -1.64
C ASP A 79 2.32 -22.32 -0.25
N ASP A 80 1.91 -23.05 0.78
CA ASP A 80 2.28 -22.75 2.17
C ASP A 80 3.80 -22.68 2.39
N SER A 81 4.58 -23.45 1.62
CA SER A 81 6.05 -23.43 1.69
C SER A 81 6.68 -22.13 1.19
N GLN A 82 5.93 -21.30 0.46
CA GLN A 82 6.41 -20.02 -0.10
C GLN A 82 5.93 -18.80 0.71
N ILE A 83 5.09 -18.99 1.74
CA ILE A 83 4.52 -17.88 2.53
C ILE A 83 5.61 -17.09 3.26
N GLU A 84 6.56 -17.78 3.91
CA GLU A 84 7.67 -17.14 4.63
C GLU A 84 8.52 -16.28 3.69
N ASP A 85 8.90 -16.82 2.53
CA ASP A 85 9.65 -16.10 1.51
C ASP A 85 8.88 -14.86 1.02
N LEU A 86 7.58 -14.98 0.77
CA LEU A 86 6.75 -13.83 0.36
C LEU A 86 6.71 -12.75 1.45
N ILE A 87 6.57 -13.12 2.71
CA ILE A 87 6.52 -12.17 3.82
C ILE A 87 7.85 -11.44 3.97
N HIS A 88 8.98 -12.13 3.83
CA HIS A 88 10.29 -11.49 3.83
C HIS A 88 10.44 -10.49 2.68
N ASP A 89 10.05 -10.87 1.46
CA ASP A 89 10.01 -9.99 0.29
C ASP A 89 9.15 -8.74 0.55
N LEU A 90 7.98 -8.90 1.18
CA LEU A 90 7.12 -7.77 1.55
C LEU A 90 7.83 -6.78 2.49
N GLY A 91 8.67 -7.28 3.40
CA GLY A 91 9.47 -6.44 4.29
C GLY A 91 10.53 -5.59 3.59
N GLU A 92 10.91 -5.93 2.37
CA GLU A 92 11.88 -5.15 1.58
C GLU A 92 11.24 -3.97 0.84
N TYR A 93 9.90 -3.91 0.74
CA TYR A 93 9.21 -2.80 0.09
C TYR A 93 9.14 -1.56 0.97
N GLU A 94 9.28 -0.38 0.35
CA GLU A 94 8.99 0.89 0.99
C GLU A 94 7.49 1.22 0.86
N TYR A 95 6.80 1.35 2.00
CA TYR A 95 5.41 1.80 2.05
C TYR A 95 5.35 3.28 2.35
N LEU A 96 4.97 4.06 1.35
CA LEU A 96 4.86 5.51 1.48
C LEU A 96 3.54 5.86 2.15
N TYR A 97 3.59 6.47 3.32
CA TYR A 97 2.37 6.93 3.97
C TYR A 97 1.88 8.23 3.34
N PHE A 98 1.02 8.08 2.34
CA PHE A 98 0.17 9.18 1.92
C PHE A 98 -1.15 9.05 2.68
N ASN A 99 -1.66 10.14 3.27
CA ASN A 99 -2.96 10.15 3.95
C ASN A 99 -4.14 10.02 2.95
N ARG A 100 -4.02 9.14 1.95
CA ARG A 100 -4.94 8.92 0.84
C ARG A 100 -4.84 7.49 0.29
N THR A 101 -5.95 6.96 -0.22
CA THR A 101 -6.00 5.71 -0.98
C THR A 101 -7.34 5.63 -1.75
N LEU A 102 -7.66 4.51 -2.38
CA LEU A 102 -9.00 4.24 -2.92
C LEU A 102 -9.95 3.76 -1.82
N ASN A 103 -11.25 3.92 -2.05
CA ASN A 103 -12.29 3.43 -1.14
C ASN A 103 -12.32 1.90 -1.02
N GLU A 104 -11.91 1.19 -2.06
CA GLU A 104 -11.81 -0.27 -2.10
C GLU A 104 -10.65 -0.63 -3.04
N PRO A 105 -10.07 -1.84 -2.94
CA PRO A 105 -9.10 -2.33 -3.92
C PRO A 105 -9.65 -2.31 -5.35
N ILE A 106 -8.77 -2.45 -6.33
CA ILE A 106 -9.16 -2.62 -7.73
C ILE A 106 -8.12 -3.47 -8.44
N GLY A 107 -8.57 -4.37 -9.28
CA GLY A 107 -7.69 -5.23 -10.05
C GLY A 107 -7.13 -6.37 -9.20
N LYS A 108 -5.95 -6.86 -9.62
CA LYS A 108 -5.18 -7.85 -8.87
C LYS A 108 -4.85 -7.36 -7.48
N THR A 109 -5.23 -8.17 -6.50
CA THR A 109 -5.14 -7.87 -5.08
C THR A 109 -4.59 -9.10 -4.35
N LEU A 110 -3.58 -8.88 -3.51
CA LEU A 110 -3.02 -9.92 -2.64
C LEU A 110 -3.67 -9.83 -1.27
N ILE A 111 -4.07 -10.97 -0.72
CA ILE A 111 -4.70 -11.06 0.60
C ILE A 111 -3.89 -12.03 1.46
N LEU A 112 -3.37 -11.55 2.58
CA LEU A 112 -2.76 -12.38 3.62
C LEU A 112 -3.76 -12.54 4.76
N HIS A 113 -4.36 -13.73 4.86
CA HIS A 113 -5.31 -14.06 5.92
C HIS A 113 -4.57 -14.34 7.22
N GLN A 114 -5.00 -13.69 8.29
CA GLN A 114 -4.42 -13.80 9.61
C GLN A 114 -5.21 -14.79 10.47
N ILE A 115 -4.56 -15.45 11.42
CA ILE A 115 -5.16 -16.47 12.29
C ILE A 115 -6.32 -15.93 13.14
N ASN A 116 -6.32 -14.63 13.44
CA ASN A 116 -7.41 -13.96 14.17
C ASN A 116 -8.60 -13.59 13.27
N GLY A 117 -8.55 -13.93 11.99
CA GLY A 117 -9.57 -13.61 10.98
C GLY A 117 -9.40 -12.26 10.29
N ASN A 118 -8.46 -11.42 10.74
CA ASN A 118 -8.11 -10.20 10.02
C ASN A 118 -7.40 -10.53 8.72
N MET A 119 -7.25 -9.53 7.86
CA MET A 119 -6.56 -9.68 6.60
C MET A 119 -5.72 -8.45 6.29
N LEU A 120 -4.48 -8.69 5.85
CA LEU A 120 -3.68 -7.67 5.21
C LEU A 120 -3.93 -7.73 3.71
N VAL A 121 -4.43 -6.64 3.15
CA VAL A 121 -4.78 -6.52 1.75
C VAL A 121 -3.80 -5.57 1.07
N LEU A 122 -3.14 -6.06 0.02
CA LEU A 122 -2.23 -5.29 -0.81
C LEU A 122 -2.78 -5.18 -2.23
N PHE A 123 -2.81 -3.97 -2.75
CA PHE A 123 -3.15 -3.73 -4.15
C PHE A 123 -2.37 -2.52 -4.65
N GLY A 124 -2.13 -2.51 -5.96
CA GLY A 124 -1.52 -1.42 -6.67
C GLY A 124 -2.09 -1.41 -8.08
N CYS A 125 -2.56 -0.25 -8.53
CA CYS A 125 -3.24 -0.10 -9.80
C CYS A 125 -2.86 1.21 -10.48
N ILE A 126 -2.98 1.19 -11.81
CA ILE A 126 -3.04 2.40 -12.62
C ILE A 126 -4.52 2.68 -12.86
N TYR A 127 -4.99 3.83 -12.40
CA TYR A 127 -6.37 4.26 -12.56
C TYR A 127 -6.43 5.53 -13.40
N GLU A 128 -7.20 5.50 -14.48
CA GLU A 128 -7.47 6.67 -15.32
C GLU A 128 -8.82 7.27 -14.96
N SER A 129 -8.81 8.49 -14.44
CA SER A 129 -10.01 9.29 -14.20
C SER A 129 -10.22 10.26 -15.37
N GLU A 130 -11.42 10.29 -15.94
CA GLU A 130 -11.77 11.24 -17.00
C GLU A 130 -11.57 12.70 -16.58
N ASN A 131 -11.71 13.00 -15.28
CA ASN A 131 -11.65 14.36 -14.75
C ASN A 131 -10.29 14.73 -14.16
N ASP A 132 -9.55 13.76 -13.63
CA ASP A 132 -8.33 14.01 -12.86
C ASP A 132 -7.05 13.51 -13.56
N GLY A 133 -7.17 12.70 -14.64
CA GLY A 133 -6.04 12.09 -15.36
C GLY A 133 -5.65 10.70 -14.82
N THR A 134 -4.50 10.19 -15.28
CA THR A 134 -3.93 8.90 -14.86
C THR A 134 -3.20 9.01 -13.53
N PHE A 135 -3.54 8.15 -12.57
CA PHE A 135 -2.89 8.07 -11.26
C PHE A 135 -2.48 6.65 -10.94
N TYR A 136 -1.43 6.55 -10.12
CA TYR A 136 -1.03 5.31 -9.47
C TYR A 136 -1.63 5.35 -8.07
N TYR A 137 -2.47 4.37 -7.76
CA TYR A 137 -3.02 4.17 -6.43
C TYR A 137 -2.66 2.79 -5.95
N GLY A 138 -2.40 2.68 -4.66
CA GLY A 138 -2.35 1.41 -3.99
C GLY A 138 -2.69 1.53 -2.53
N GLY A 139 -2.49 0.43 -1.85
CA GLY A 139 -2.71 0.33 -0.44
C GLY A 139 -2.20 -0.98 0.10
N CYS A 140 -1.57 -0.90 1.25
CA CYS A 140 -1.33 -1.99 2.18
C CYS A 140 -2.20 -1.68 3.40
N ILE A 141 -3.31 -2.40 3.53
CA ILE A 141 -4.40 -2.05 4.46
C ILE A 141 -4.81 -3.27 5.25
N MET A 142 -4.90 -3.11 6.57
CA MET A 142 -5.45 -4.12 7.47
C MET A 142 -6.97 -3.95 7.56
N PHE A 143 -7.68 -5.05 7.34
CA PHE A 143 -9.13 -5.14 7.53
C PHE A 143 -9.46 -6.22 8.55
N ASP A 144 -10.58 -6.05 9.27
CA ASP A 144 -11.13 -7.11 10.10
C ASP A 144 -11.80 -8.20 9.24
N LYS A 145 -12.21 -9.29 9.89
CA LYS A 145 -12.92 -10.41 9.26
C LYS A 145 -14.22 -10.04 8.52
N ASP A 146 -14.79 -8.88 8.83
CA ASP A 146 -16.03 -8.37 8.23
C ASP A 146 -15.74 -7.33 7.13
N GLY A 147 -14.47 -7.14 6.76
CA GLY A 147 -14.04 -6.21 5.71
C GLY A 147 -14.01 -4.75 6.15
N LYS A 148 -14.05 -4.47 7.46
CA LYS A 148 -13.96 -3.11 7.99
C LYS A 148 -12.52 -2.70 8.21
N TYR A 149 -12.23 -1.44 7.91
CA TYR A 149 -10.93 -0.84 8.09
C TYR A 149 -10.42 -0.94 9.54
N ILE A 150 -9.19 -1.40 9.70
CA ILE A 150 -8.43 -1.34 10.95
C ILE A 150 -7.34 -0.26 10.82
N GLU A 151 -6.44 -0.45 9.87
CA GLU A 151 -5.22 0.36 9.75
C GLU A 151 -4.78 0.50 8.29
N TYR A 152 -4.20 1.66 7.97
CA TYR A 152 -3.52 1.90 6.70
C TYR A 152 -2.02 1.94 6.96
N ILE A 153 -1.28 1.01 6.37
CA ILE A 153 0.17 0.91 6.55
C ILE A 153 0.87 1.86 5.59
N GLY A 154 0.45 1.86 4.33
CA GLY A 154 0.99 2.78 3.33
C GLY A 154 0.59 2.42 1.92
N ASP A 155 1.08 3.21 0.97
CA ASP A 155 0.84 3.02 -0.45
C ASP A 155 1.73 1.87 -0.96
N PHE A 156 1.12 0.94 -1.70
CA PHE A 156 1.81 -0.18 -2.33
C PHE A 156 1.75 -0.04 -3.85
N GLY A 157 2.91 0.19 -4.47
CA GLY A 157 2.96 0.52 -5.89
C GLY A 157 2.56 -0.63 -6.82
N TYR A 158 1.98 -0.29 -7.97
CA TYR A 158 1.64 -1.23 -9.05
C TYR A 158 2.81 -2.16 -9.45
N ALA A 159 4.02 -1.60 -9.58
CA ALA A 159 5.21 -2.38 -9.92
C ALA A 159 5.58 -3.43 -8.84
N GLY A 160 5.23 -3.18 -7.58
CA GLY A 160 5.39 -4.15 -6.51
C GLY A 160 4.43 -5.33 -6.67
N MET A 161 3.17 -5.05 -6.99
CA MET A 161 2.18 -6.11 -7.30
C MET A 161 2.63 -6.97 -8.48
N GLU A 162 3.08 -6.39 -9.59
CA GLU A 162 3.55 -7.16 -10.75
C GLU A 162 4.74 -8.07 -10.43
N LYS A 163 5.68 -7.59 -9.60
CA LYS A 163 6.84 -8.39 -9.15
C LYS A 163 6.40 -9.57 -8.30
N LEU A 164 5.52 -9.36 -7.31
CA LEU A 164 5.02 -10.42 -6.46
C LEU A 164 4.23 -11.47 -7.26
N GLU A 165 3.36 -11.01 -8.16
CA GLU A 165 2.63 -11.90 -9.07
C GLU A 165 3.59 -12.75 -9.92
N THR A 166 4.61 -12.12 -10.50
CA THR A 166 5.59 -12.81 -11.35
C THR A 166 6.39 -13.84 -10.56
N LYS A 167 6.80 -13.52 -9.34
CA LYS A 167 7.66 -14.39 -8.53
C LYS A 167 6.90 -15.57 -7.92
N TYR A 168 5.68 -15.34 -7.44
CA TYR A 168 4.96 -16.30 -6.60
C TYR A 168 3.74 -16.96 -7.26
N PHE A 169 3.16 -16.33 -8.28
CA PHE A 169 1.89 -16.78 -8.87
C PHE A 169 1.97 -17.05 -10.37
N SER A 170 3.06 -16.69 -11.02
CA SER A 170 3.30 -17.11 -12.41
C SER A 170 3.69 -18.58 -12.41
N THR A 171 2.75 -19.43 -12.78
CA THR A 171 3.08 -20.75 -13.28
C THR A 171 3.99 -20.57 -14.49
N SER A 172 5.16 -21.21 -14.49
CA SER A 172 5.86 -21.48 -15.74
C SER A 172 4.83 -22.12 -16.67
N LYS A 173 4.44 -21.42 -17.75
CA LYS A 173 3.73 -22.03 -18.87
C LYS A 173 4.64 -23.10 -19.46
N SER A 174 4.71 -24.28 -18.86
CA SER A 174 5.04 -25.51 -19.57
C SER A 174 3.77 -26.34 -19.68
N ASP A 175 3.59 -26.84 -20.89
CA ASP A 175 2.72 -27.93 -21.28
C ASP A 175 1.22 -27.61 -21.39
N ASN A 176 0.84 -27.18 -22.60
CA ASN A 176 0.14 -28.07 -23.54
C ASN A 176 -0.20 -27.32 -24.83
N THR A 177 0.60 -27.53 -25.88
CA THR A 177 0.11 -27.39 -27.27
C THR A 177 -0.06 -28.82 -27.80
N PRO A 178 -1.27 -29.23 -28.21
CA PRO A 178 -1.49 -30.52 -28.86
C PRO A 178 -0.78 -30.63 -30.22
#